data_AF-A0A653RVX5-F1
#
_entry.id   AF-A0A653RVX5-F1
#
_cell.length_a   1.000
_cell.length_b   1.000
_cell.length_c   1.000
_cell.angle_alpha   90.00
_cell.angle_beta   90.00
_cell.angle_gamma   90.00
#
_symmetry.space_group_name_H-M   'P 1'
#
loop_
_entity.id
_entity.type
_entity.pdbx_description
1 polymer ?
#
loop_
_entity_poly.entity_id
_entity_poly.type
_entity_poly.pdbx_seq_one_letter_code
_entity_poly.pdbx_strand_id
1 'polypeptide(L)'
;MTHEKPKAFDFAEEPEASPGSSGPRAFDFGDEQGAAPPVPSSSPRALSFDDLPSAPEGLLQKAVARPLFDSDDHPAVRDALAIGRRDFPLLFEHSEQRLAALLRRILPVRLALVTDWAEAPLMEQAGLLQPITELVLKFTQMGVPALLEAALESTKEPSGVFGKFFRRASTPAEYKPALTSARQQLVQLMTDSEAAMGTLEASAQNLSLHAAVLAVVATLADAAVDASLRDALIQRRTLIQQAIRQAELSVLQMGQVRQQAAELIGQVSSFLTVTLPALEMAQAQGGN
;
A
#
# COMPACT_ATOMS: atom_id res chain seq x y z
N MET A 1 9.79 53.93 -15.93
CA MET A 1 8.88 52.92 -15.35
C MET A 1 9.66 51.63 -15.23
N THR A 2 9.66 51.09 -14.02
CA THR A 2 10.71 50.33 -13.37
C THR A 2 10.65 48.82 -13.63
N HIS A 3 11.81 48.19 -13.69
CA HIS A 3 11.99 46.75 -13.84
C HIS A 3 11.72 45.99 -12.52
N GLU A 4 10.55 45.35 -12.50
CA GLU A 4 10.10 44.18 -11.74
C GLU A 4 10.98 42.92 -11.68
N LYS A 5 12.05 42.80 -10.88
CA LYS A 5 12.70 41.49 -10.65
C LYS A 5 11.97 40.73 -9.52
N PRO A 6 11.63 39.43 -9.68
CA PRO A 6 10.99 38.66 -8.61
C PRO A 6 11.98 38.37 -7.47
N LYS A 7 11.49 38.59 -6.25
CA LYS A 7 12.20 38.49 -4.97
C LYS A 7 12.47 37.02 -4.61
N ALA A 8 13.71 36.68 -4.28
CA ALA A 8 14.09 35.37 -3.76
C ALA A 8 13.55 35.18 -2.34
N PHE A 9 13.14 33.96 -2.01
CA PHE A 9 12.82 33.51 -0.66
C PHE A 9 14.13 33.35 0.13
N ASP A 10 14.26 34.14 1.18
CA ASP A 10 15.39 34.11 2.11
C ASP A 10 15.03 33.17 3.27
N PHE A 11 15.77 32.06 3.39
CA PHE A 11 15.65 31.08 4.45
C PHE A 11 16.97 31.09 5.24
N ALA A 12 17.16 32.11 6.07
CA ALA A 12 18.24 32.15 7.06
C ALA A 12 17.92 33.17 8.16
N GLU A 13 17.21 32.73 9.19
CA GLU A 13 17.34 33.30 10.54
C GLU A 13 17.29 32.12 11.52
N GLU A 14 18.47 31.63 11.91
CA GLU A 14 18.68 30.86 13.13
C GLU A 14 18.48 31.78 14.33
N PRO A 15 17.83 31.32 15.41
CA PRO A 15 18.18 31.78 16.74
C PRO A 15 19.01 30.72 17.46
N GLU A 16 20.16 31.18 17.95
CA GLU A 16 21.10 30.46 18.81
C GLU A 16 20.44 29.81 20.04
N ALA A 17 21.04 28.70 20.46
CA ALA A 17 20.62 27.82 21.53
C ALA A 17 20.96 28.34 22.94
N SER A 18 20.08 28.03 23.91
CA SER A 18 20.36 27.30 25.19
C SER A 18 19.23 27.54 26.22
N PRO A 19 19.11 26.75 27.30
CA PRO A 19 19.16 25.28 27.41
C PRO A 19 17.88 24.74 28.09
N GLY A 20 17.50 23.49 27.85
CA GLY A 20 16.42 22.87 28.62
C GLY A 20 15.83 21.63 27.96
N SER A 21 16.46 20.48 28.20
CA SER A 21 15.89 19.18 27.86
C SER A 21 14.53 19.02 28.55
N SER A 22 13.45 18.93 27.77
CA SER A 22 12.17 18.44 28.27
C SER A 22 11.72 17.26 27.40
N GLY A 23 12.11 16.06 27.85
CA GLY A 23 11.39 14.85 27.51
C GLY A 23 9.97 14.87 28.11
N PRO A 24 9.08 13.96 27.69
CA PRO A 24 7.70 13.95 28.13
C PRO A 24 7.59 13.66 29.63
N ARG A 25 6.88 14.56 30.29
CA ARG A 25 6.60 14.71 31.72
C ARG A 25 5.86 13.47 32.26
N ALA A 26 6.52 12.74 33.16
CA ALA A 26 5.88 11.71 33.98
C ALA A 26 4.99 12.33 35.07
N PHE A 27 3.95 11.60 35.44
CA PHE A 27 2.96 11.97 36.45
C PHE A 27 3.61 12.24 37.81
N ASP A 28 3.23 13.39 38.37
CA ASP A 28 3.55 13.87 39.71
C ASP A 28 2.48 13.33 40.68
N PHE A 29 2.91 12.58 41.71
CA PHE A 29 2.09 12.23 42.86
C PHE A 29 2.77 12.82 44.09
N GLY A 30 2.08 13.76 44.72
CA GLY A 30 2.59 14.59 45.81
C GLY A 30 3.00 13.81 47.06
N ASP A 31 4.00 14.38 47.74
CA ASP A 31 4.42 14.05 49.10
C ASP A 31 3.36 14.45 50.13
N GLU A 32 3.05 13.55 51.07
CA GLU A 32 2.77 13.93 52.46
C GLU A 32 3.65 13.13 53.43
N GLN A 33 4.18 13.85 54.40
CA GLN A 33 5.25 13.51 55.34
C GLN A 33 5.06 12.24 56.20
N GLY A 34 6.18 11.55 56.44
CA GLY A 34 6.74 11.45 57.82
C GLY A 34 6.99 10.06 58.40
N ALA A 35 8.26 9.62 58.44
CA ALA A 35 8.86 8.85 59.56
C ALA A 35 10.38 8.68 59.41
N ALA A 36 11.11 8.77 60.52
CA ALA A 36 12.57 8.66 60.65
C ALA A 36 13.08 7.19 60.81
N PRO A 37 14.41 6.89 60.72
CA PRO A 37 15.02 5.57 60.41
C PRO A 37 15.68 4.86 61.63
N PRO A 38 16.60 3.85 61.53
CA PRO A 38 16.73 2.62 60.69
C PRO A 38 17.07 1.33 61.51
N VAL A 39 16.92 0.10 60.95
CA VAL A 39 17.66 -1.12 61.42
C VAL A 39 17.77 -2.18 60.30
N PRO A 40 18.70 -3.17 60.36
CA PRO A 40 19.62 -3.48 59.28
C PRO A 40 19.33 -4.79 58.52
N SER A 41 20.02 -4.90 57.39
CA SER A 41 20.17 -6.02 56.46
C SER A 41 19.91 -7.44 57.01
N SER A 42 19.00 -8.17 56.35
CA SER A 42 19.13 -9.63 56.19
C SER A 42 18.88 -10.00 54.71
N SER A 43 19.69 -10.94 54.24
CA SER A 43 19.83 -11.44 52.87
C SER A 43 18.56 -12.10 52.31
N PRO A 44 18.42 -12.20 50.97
CA PRO A 44 17.18 -12.58 50.33
C PRO A 44 16.79 -14.04 50.65
N ARG A 45 15.62 -14.21 51.26
CA ARG A 45 14.99 -15.51 51.50
C ARG A 45 14.40 -16.01 50.18
N ALA A 46 14.85 -17.18 49.73
CA ALA A 46 14.23 -17.89 48.61
C ALA A 46 12.75 -18.13 48.91
N LEU A 47 11.88 -17.79 47.96
CA LEU A 47 10.45 -18.11 48.02
C LEU A 47 10.30 -19.61 47.83
N SER A 48 10.16 -20.33 48.94
CA SER A 48 9.74 -21.72 48.97
C SER A 48 8.29 -21.83 48.49
N PHE A 49 8.05 -22.57 47.42
CA PHE A 49 6.74 -22.84 46.83
C PHE A 49 6.05 -24.06 47.48
N ASP A 50 6.00 -24.13 48.81
CA ASP A 50 5.49 -25.35 49.48
C ASP A 50 4.46 -25.12 50.59
N ASP A 51 3.79 -23.97 50.57
CA ASP A 51 2.58 -23.77 51.39
C ASP A 51 1.54 -22.99 50.60
N LEU A 52 0.68 -23.71 49.88
CA LEU A 52 -0.60 -23.21 49.40
C LEU A 52 -1.71 -24.06 50.04
N PRO A 53 -2.72 -23.47 50.68
CA PRO A 53 -3.88 -24.22 51.15
C PRO A 53 -4.59 -24.83 49.93
N SER A 54 -4.90 -26.13 50.00
CA SER A 54 -5.68 -26.82 48.97
C SER A 54 -7.02 -26.11 48.75
N ALA A 55 -7.15 -25.44 47.61
CA ALA A 55 -8.41 -24.88 47.16
C ALA A 55 -9.37 -26.01 46.78
N PRO A 56 -10.69 -25.87 47.01
CA PRO A 56 -11.64 -26.89 46.63
C PRO A 56 -11.62 -27.07 45.10
N GLU A 57 -11.57 -28.32 44.65
CA GLU A 57 -11.79 -28.73 43.26
C GLU A 57 -13.23 -28.43 42.84
N GLY A 58 -13.51 -27.15 42.62
CA GLY A 58 -14.67 -26.66 41.91
C GLY A 58 -14.32 -26.61 40.43
N LEU A 59 -14.94 -27.49 39.66
CA LEU A 59 -14.97 -27.55 38.19
C LEU A 59 -14.79 -26.17 37.55
N LEU A 60 -13.55 -25.80 37.21
CA LEU A 60 -13.27 -24.77 36.23
C LEU A 60 -13.65 -25.35 34.88
N GLN A 61 -14.95 -25.31 34.59
CA GLN A 61 -15.42 -25.37 33.22
C GLN A 61 -14.75 -24.21 32.50
N LYS A 62 -13.72 -24.53 31.71
CA LYS A 62 -13.21 -23.67 30.64
C LYS A 62 -14.44 -23.14 29.93
N ALA A 63 -14.73 -21.85 30.08
CA ALA A 63 -15.80 -21.19 29.36
C ALA A 63 -15.43 -21.22 27.88
N VAL A 64 -15.76 -22.34 27.23
CA VAL A 64 -15.76 -22.47 25.79
C VAL A 64 -16.78 -21.44 25.34
N ALA A 65 -16.31 -20.35 24.75
CA ALA A 65 -17.18 -19.36 24.13
C ALA A 65 -18.15 -20.11 23.23
N ARG A 66 -19.41 -20.24 23.71
CA ARG A 66 -20.44 -20.99 23.01
C ARG A 66 -20.61 -20.29 21.66
N PRO A 67 -20.50 -21.01 20.53
CA PRO A 67 -20.82 -20.42 19.25
C PRO A 67 -22.25 -19.89 19.36
N LEU A 68 -22.47 -18.62 18.98
CA LEU A 68 -23.81 -18.05 19.09
C LEU A 68 -24.82 -18.86 18.26
N PHE A 69 -24.37 -19.53 17.18
CA PHE A 69 -25.22 -20.14 16.15
C PHE A 69 -24.63 -21.47 15.62
N ASP A 70 -25.33 -22.59 15.79
CA ASP A 70 -24.83 -23.98 15.56
C ASP A 70 -25.52 -24.74 14.39
N SER A 71 -26.19 -24.03 13.46
CA SER A 71 -26.98 -24.62 12.35
C SER A 71 -26.78 -23.93 10.99
N ASP A 72 -26.80 -24.69 9.88
CA ASP A 72 -26.68 -24.18 8.50
C ASP A 72 -27.85 -23.27 8.06
N ASP A 73 -29.03 -23.49 8.67
CA ASP A 73 -30.25 -22.67 8.50
C ASP A 73 -30.55 -21.87 9.78
N HIS A 74 -29.51 -21.31 10.40
CA HIS A 74 -29.68 -20.48 11.57
C HIS A 74 -30.42 -19.17 11.22
N PRO A 75 -31.43 -18.72 12.01
CA PRO A 75 -32.10 -17.44 11.78
C PRO A 75 -31.12 -16.26 11.65
N ALA A 76 -30.03 -16.29 12.43
CA ALA A 76 -28.93 -15.33 12.33
C ALA A 76 -28.27 -15.23 10.93
N VAL A 77 -28.17 -16.34 10.18
CA VAL A 77 -27.66 -16.30 8.80
C VAL A 77 -28.63 -15.57 7.89
N ARG A 78 -29.94 -15.80 8.07
CA ARG A 78 -31.00 -15.12 7.31
C ARG A 78 -31.03 -13.63 7.62
N ASP A 79 -30.90 -13.26 8.90
CA ASP A 79 -30.85 -11.87 9.35
C ASP A 79 -29.58 -11.17 8.83
N ALA A 80 -28.42 -11.85 8.90
CA ALA A 80 -27.18 -11.35 8.35
C ALA A 80 -27.26 -11.13 6.82
N LEU A 81 -27.87 -12.05 6.08
CA LEU A 81 -28.11 -11.89 4.65
C LEU A 81 -29.06 -10.73 4.36
N ALA A 82 -30.11 -10.55 5.16
CA ALA A 82 -31.04 -9.44 5.02
C ALA A 82 -30.37 -8.08 5.27
N ILE A 83 -29.57 -7.97 6.34
CA ILE A 83 -28.75 -6.78 6.63
C ILE A 83 -27.77 -6.54 5.49
N GLY A 84 -27.08 -7.59 5.03
CA GLY A 84 -26.12 -7.50 3.94
C GLY A 84 -26.73 -7.00 2.64
N ARG A 85 -27.88 -7.53 2.21
CA ARG A 85 -28.59 -7.08 1.00
C ARG A 85 -29.04 -5.62 1.10
N ARG A 86 -29.42 -5.17 2.31
CA ARG A 86 -29.85 -3.79 2.56
C ARG A 86 -28.68 -2.81 2.55
N ASP A 87 -27.59 -3.17 3.22
CA ASP A 87 -26.48 -2.24 3.50
C ASP A 87 -25.39 -2.29 2.41
N PHE A 88 -25.30 -3.39 1.65
CA PHE A 88 -24.30 -3.61 0.60
C PHE A 88 -24.93 -4.16 -0.70
N PRO A 89 -25.93 -3.47 -1.29
CA PRO A 89 -26.69 -4.00 -2.42
C PRO A 89 -25.83 -4.34 -3.65
N LEU A 90 -24.85 -3.48 -3.98
CA LEU A 90 -23.95 -3.67 -5.12
C LEU A 90 -23.06 -4.91 -5.00
N LEU A 91 -22.60 -5.22 -3.77
CA LEU A 91 -21.80 -6.43 -3.53
C LEU A 91 -22.67 -7.69 -3.64
N PHE A 92 -23.89 -7.64 -3.13
CA PHE A 92 -24.82 -8.77 -3.19
C PHE A 92 -25.27 -9.11 -4.61
N GLU A 93 -25.48 -8.11 -5.47
CA GLU A 93 -25.84 -8.32 -6.88
C GLU A 93 -24.86 -9.26 -7.61
N HIS A 94 -23.57 -9.15 -7.29
CA HIS A 94 -22.52 -9.88 -8.00
C HIS A 94 -21.94 -11.08 -7.22
N SER A 95 -22.15 -11.13 -5.90
CA SER A 95 -21.41 -12.07 -5.03
C SER A 95 -22.22 -12.67 -3.88
N GLU A 96 -23.55 -12.66 -3.97
CA GLU A 96 -24.45 -13.19 -2.92
C GLU A 96 -24.05 -14.59 -2.41
N GLN A 97 -23.75 -15.54 -3.30
CA GLN A 97 -23.38 -16.90 -2.89
C GLN A 97 -22.07 -16.92 -2.08
N ARG A 98 -21.09 -16.10 -2.46
CA ARG A 98 -19.81 -16.00 -1.76
C ARG A 98 -19.98 -15.32 -0.40
N LEU A 99 -20.75 -14.24 -0.35
CA LEU A 99 -21.09 -13.55 0.89
C LEU A 99 -21.86 -14.47 1.85
N ALA A 100 -22.80 -15.26 1.35
CA ALA A 100 -23.53 -16.24 2.15
C ALA A 100 -22.60 -17.31 2.77
N ALA A 101 -21.62 -17.81 2.00
CA ALA A 101 -20.62 -18.74 2.52
C ALA A 101 -19.73 -18.09 3.60
N LEU A 102 -19.29 -16.85 3.37
CA LEU A 102 -18.48 -16.11 4.34
C LEU A 102 -19.25 -15.78 5.62
N LEU A 103 -20.51 -15.37 5.52
CA LEU A 103 -21.38 -15.10 6.67
C LEU A 103 -21.58 -16.36 7.52
N ARG A 104 -21.91 -17.50 6.90
CA ARG A 104 -22.00 -18.79 7.62
C ARG A 104 -20.71 -19.12 8.36
N ARG A 105 -19.55 -18.86 7.74
CA ARG A 105 -18.25 -19.13 8.36
C ARG A 105 -17.98 -18.26 9.58
N ILE A 106 -18.31 -16.96 9.57
CA ILE A 106 -17.99 -16.04 10.67
C ILE A 106 -19.05 -16.00 11.80
N LEU A 107 -20.29 -16.40 11.51
CA LEU A 107 -21.42 -16.30 12.45
C LEU A 107 -21.30 -17.08 13.76
N PRO A 108 -20.42 -18.08 13.96
CA PRO A 108 -20.09 -18.52 15.31
C PRO A 108 -19.58 -17.38 16.22
N VAL A 109 -19.18 -16.23 15.63
CA VAL A 109 -18.67 -14.98 16.23
C VAL A 109 -17.76 -15.24 17.43
N ARG A 110 -16.69 -16.01 17.20
CA ARG A 110 -15.67 -16.29 18.20
C ARG A 110 -14.52 -15.29 18.07
N LEU A 111 -13.99 -14.79 19.18
CA LEU A 111 -12.88 -13.84 19.19
C LEU A 111 -11.71 -14.30 18.30
N ALA A 112 -11.23 -15.54 18.48
CA ALA A 112 -10.16 -16.12 17.67
C ALA A 112 -10.49 -16.17 16.16
N LEU A 113 -11.75 -16.37 15.81
CA LEU A 113 -12.17 -16.40 14.40
C LEU A 113 -12.16 -15.00 13.78
N VAL A 114 -12.54 -13.98 14.57
CA VAL A 114 -12.54 -12.58 14.14
C VAL A 114 -11.12 -12.04 14.02
N THR A 115 -10.23 -12.37 14.96
CA THR A 115 -8.82 -11.93 14.90
C THR A 115 -8.11 -12.45 13.65
N ASP A 116 -8.39 -13.70 13.27
CA ASP A 116 -7.73 -14.38 12.16
C ASP A 116 -8.50 -14.20 10.82
N TRP A 117 -9.62 -13.47 10.86
CA TRP A 117 -10.52 -13.36 9.72
C TRP A 117 -9.85 -12.71 8.51
N ALA A 118 -9.91 -13.31 7.33
CA ALA A 118 -9.28 -12.79 6.11
C ALA A 118 -7.75 -12.65 6.19
N GLU A 119 -7.05 -13.38 7.08
CA GLU A 119 -5.59 -13.35 7.14
C GLU A 119 -4.93 -13.75 5.83
N ALA A 120 -5.34 -14.87 5.23
CA ALA A 120 -4.77 -15.31 3.95
C ALA A 120 -5.01 -14.29 2.81
N PRO A 121 -6.24 -13.76 2.59
CA PRO A 121 -6.47 -12.67 1.64
C PRO A 121 -5.60 -11.42 1.88
N LEU A 122 -5.33 -11.06 3.14
CA LEU A 122 -4.47 -9.92 3.48
C LEU A 122 -3.01 -10.19 3.13
N MET A 123 -2.51 -11.39 3.43
CA MET A 123 -1.16 -11.80 3.03
C MET A 123 -1.00 -11.85 1.51
N GLU A 124 -2.00 -12.36 0.81
CA GLU A 124 -2.04 -12.36 -0.65
C GLU A 124 -1.97 -10.94 -1.20
N GLN A 125 -2.80 -10.02 -0.71
CA GLN A 125 -2.77 -8.63 -1.16
C GLN A 125 -1.42 -7.96 -0.90
N ALA A 126 -0.79 -8.22 0.25
CA ALA A 126 0.54 -7.69 0.54
C ALA A 126 1.59 -8.19 -0.48
N GLY A 127 1.52 -9.47 -0.87
CA GLY A 127 2.39 -10.03 -1.90
C GLY A 127 2.18 -9.42 -3.30
N LEU A 128 0.94 -9.01 -3.62
CA LEU A 128 0.61 -8.41 -4.92
C LEU A 128 1.14 -6.98 -5.10
N LEU A 129 1.56 -6.31 -4.02
CA LEU A 129 2.15 -4.97 -4.10
C LEU A 129 3.61 -4.98 -4.59
N GLN A 130 4.32 -6.08 -4.40
CA GLN A 130 5.72 -6.21 -4.84
C GLN A 130 5.83 -6.12 -6.38
N PRO A 131 5.05 -6.88 -7.18
CA PRO A 131 5.06 -6.76 -8.64
C PRO A 131 4.81 -5.33 -9.15
N ILE A 132 3.87 -4.60 -8.53
CA ILE A 132 3.60 -3.20 -8.89
C ILE A 132 4.83 -2.33 -8.66
N THR A 133 5.46 -2.49 -7.49
CA THR A 133 6.67 -1.74 -7.13
C THR A 133 7.82 -2.04 -8.11
N GLU A 134 8.00 -3.31 -8.48
CA GLU A 134 9.01 -3.73 -9.46
C GLU A 134 8.74 -3.15 -10.84
N LEU A 135 7.48 -3.03 -11.27
CA LEU A 135 7.13 -2.41 -12.54
C LEU A 135 7.43 -0.90 -12.55
N VAL A 136 7.11 -0.19 -11.47
CA VAL A 136 7.47 1.23 -11.33
C VAL A 136 8.99 1.40 -11.38
N LEU A 137 9.75 0.53 -10.70
CA LEU A 137 11.21 0.55 -10.75
C LEU A 137 11.74 0.24 -12.15
N LYS A 138 11.19 -0.76 -12.86
CA LYS A 138 11.56 -1.04 -14.26
C LYS A 138 11.32 0.18 -15.14
N PHE A 139 10.19 0.88 -14.96
CA PHE A 139 9.89 2.09 -15.71
C PHE A 139 10.94 3.19 -15.51
N THR A 140 11.32 3.47 -14.26
CA THR A 140 12.33 4.49 -13.97
C THR A 140 13.72 4.10 -14.50
N GLN A 141 14.09 2.82 -14.39
CA GLN A 141 15.37 2.29 -14.88
C GLN A 141 15.51 2.32 -16.40
N MET A 142 14.41 2.29 -17.16
CA MET A 142 14.48 2.37 -18.62
C MET A 142 15.08 3.70 -19.12
N GLY A 143 14.97 4.78 -18.33
CA GLY A 143 15.61 6.07 -18.66
C GLY A 143 15.20 6.66 -20.03
N VAL A 144 14.04 6.25 -20.56
CA VAL A 144 13.60 6.60 -21.92
C VAL A 144 13.55 8.11 -22.18
N PRO A 145 13.09 8.97 -21.25
CA PRO A 145 13.11 10.42 -21.46
C PRO A 145 14.53 10.96 -21.75
N ALA A 146 15.52 10.57 -20.95
CA ALA A 146 16.90 11.01 -21.12
C ALA A 146 17.52 10.47 -22.42
N LEU A 147 17.16 9.22 -22.79
CA LEU A 147 17.60 8.61 -24.04
C LEU A 147 17.02 9.35 -25.25
N LEU A 148 15.74 9.73 -25.20
CA LEU A 148 15.09 10.51 -26.24
C LEU A 148 15.66 11.92 -26.34
N GLU A 149 15.94 12.58 -25.21
CA GLU A 149 16.57 13.89 -25.16
C GLU A 149 17.97 13.88 -25.78
N ALA A 150 18.81 12.90 -25.42
CA ALA A 150 20.13 12.72 -26.02
C ALA A 150 20.05 12.47 -27.53
N ALA A 151 19.07 11.67 -27.97
CA ALA A 151 18.82 11.45 -29.39
C ALA A 151 18.40 12.74 -30.10
N LEU A 152 17.49 13.53 -29.52
CA LEU A 152 17.07 14.82 -30.07
C LEU A 152 18.21 15.85 -30.10
N GLU A 153 19.05 15.92 -29.08
CA GLU A 153 20.17 16.86 -29.05
C GLU A 153 21.22 16.53 -30.11
N SER A 154 21.47 15.24 -30.38
CA SER A 154 22.34 14.81 -31.49
C SER A 154 21.84 15.25 -32.87
N THR A 155 20.56 15.63 -33.00
CA THR A 155 20.01 16.18 -34.25
C THR A 155 20.22 17.67 -34.41
N LYS A 156 20.53 18.41 -33.33
CA LYS A 156 20.69 19.87 -33.34
C LYS A 156 22.11 20.32 -33.63
N GLU A 157 23.12 19.45 -33.45
CA GLU A 157 24.51 19.83 -33.70
C GLU A 157 24.72 20.17 -35.19
N PRO A 158 25.15 21.41 -35.51
CA PRO A 158 25.37 21.79 -36.89
C PRO A 158 26.53 20.99 -37.46
N SER A 159 26.29 20.25 -38.55
CA SER A 159 27.31 19.55 -39.32
C SER A 159 28.20 20.57 -40.09
N GLY A 160 28.88 21.44 -39.36
CA GLY A 160 29.89 22.34 -39.90
C GLY A 160 31.18 21.59 -40.23
N VAL A 161 32.00 22.16 -41.12
CA VAL A 161 33.31 21.64 -41.56
C VAL A 161 34.27 21.22 -40.43
N PHE A 162 34.06 21.70 -39.19
CA PHE A 162 34.80 21.27 -38.00
C PHE A 162 34.36 19.92 -37.41
N GLY A 163 33.13 19.46 -37.67
CA GLY A 163 32.65 18.13 -37.23
C GLY A 163 33.35 16.97 -37.96
N LYS A 164 33.93 17.22 -39.14
CA LYS A 164 34.74 16.22 -39.87
C LYS A 164 36.10 15.94 -39.21
N PHE A 165 36.60 16.86 -38.38
CA PHE A 165 37.87 16.70 -37.65
C PHE A 165 37.70 16.07 -36.26
N PHE A 166 36.55 16.28 -35.61
CA PHE A 166 36.18 15.60 -34.37
C PHE A 166 35.30 14.40 -34.67
N ARG A 167 35.92 13.35 -35.19
CA ARG A 167 35.27 12.08 -35.54
C ARG A 167 34.79 11.34 -34.27
N ARG A 168 33.65 11.74 -33.71
CA ARG A 168 32.65 10.92 -32.96
C ARG A 168 31.55 11.79 -32.31
N ALA A 169 30.93 12.71 -33.04
CA ALA A 169 29.57 13.11 -32.67
C ALA A 169 28.67 11.92 -33.00
N SER A 170 28.09 11.26 -31.98
CA SER A 170 27.23 10.09 -32.14
C SER A 170 26.14 10.42 -33.14
N THR A 171 26.10 9.72 -34.28
CA THR A 171 25.09 10.02 -35.30
C THR A 171 23.70 9.70 -34.74
N PRO A 172 22.65 10.48 -35.05
CA PRO A 172 21.28 10.20 -34.60
C PRO A 172 20.81 8.76 -34.88
N ALA A 173 21.37 8.14 -35.92
CA ALA A 173 21.16 6.74 -36.28
C ALA A 173 21.66 5.72 -35.22
N GLU A 174 22.64 6.07 -34.40
CA GLU A 174 23.18 5.21 -33.32
C GLU A 174 22.16 5.02 -32.18
N TYR A 175 21.25 5.96 -31.97
CA TYR A 175 20.18 5.86 -30.97
C TYR A 175 19.01 5.00 -31.42
N LYS A 176 18.87 4.73 -32.72
CA LYS A 176 17.78 3.94 -33.31
C LYS A 176 17.57 2.56 -32.64
N PRO A 177 18.58 1.70 -32.46
CA PRO A 177 18.39 0.40 -31.80
C PRO A 177 17.97 0.55 -30.34
N ALA A 178 18.57 1.51 -29.61
CA ALA A 178 18.27 1.75 -28.21
C ALA A 178 16.84 2.26 -28.01
N LEU A 179 16.40 3.23 -28.83
CA LEU A 179 15.02 3.72 -28.87
C LEU A 179 14.02 2.63 -29.26
N THR A 180 14.36 1.77 -30.23
CA THR A 180 13.50 0.66 -30.64
C THR A 180 13.32 -0.34 -29.51
N SER A 181 14.40 -0.69 -28.81
CA SER A 181 14.37 -1.55 -27.62
C SER A 181 13.57 -0.91 -26.49
N ALA A 182 13.81 0.37 -26.20
CA ALA A 182 13.08 1.10 -25.16
C ALA A 182 11.57 1.12 -25.44
N ARG A 183 11.15 1.33 -26.69
CA ARG A 183 9.74 1.24 -27.09
C ARG A 183 9.15 -0.15 -26.83
N GLN A 184 9.87 -1.21 -27.18
CA GLN A 184 9.41 -2.59 -26.93
C GLN A 184 9.27 -2.86 -25.42
N GLN A 185 10.22 -2.40 -24.62
CA GLN A 185 10.16 -2.54 -23.16
C GLN A 185 9.00 -1.75 -22.55
N LEU A 186 8.71 -0.55 -23.03
CA LEU A 186 7.54 0.23 -22.60
C LEU A 186 6.21 -0.47 -22.96
N VAL A 187 6.12 -1.07 -24.15
CA VAL A 187 4.94 -1.85 -24.54
C VAL A 187 4.77 -3.09 -23.63
N GLN A 188 5.86 -3.80 -23.33
CA GLN A 188 5.81 -4.93 -22.41
C GLN A 188 5.40 -4.50 -21.00
N LEU A 189 5.95 -3.38 -20.50
CA LEU A 189 5.57 -2.79 -19.22
C LEU A 189 4.06 -2.52 -19.17
N MET A 190 3.46 -1.99 -20.24
CA MET A 190 2.02 -1.77 -20.30
C MET A 190 1.24 -3.08 -20.13
N THR A 191 1.62 -4.15 -20.83
CA THR A 191 0.97 -5.46 -20.70
C THR A 191 1.13 -6.05 -19.28
N ASP A 192 2.35 -6.05 -18.75
CA ASP A 192 2.62 -6.60 -17.41
C ASP A 192 1.88 -5.82 -16.32
N SER A 193 1.79 -4.49 -16.47
CA SER A 193 1.05 -3.64 -15.56
C SER A 193 -0.46 -3.91 -15.57
N GLU A 194 -1.03 -4.31 -16.70
CA GLU A 194 -2.46 -4.62 -16.79
C GLU A 194 -2.81 -5.85 -15.99
N ALA A 195 -2.01 -6.91 -16.17
CA ALA A 195 -2.16 -8.13 -15.44
C ALA A 195 -2.00 -7.88 -13.93
N ALA A 196 -0.95 -7.17 -13.53
CA ALA A 196 -0.69 -6.87 -12.12
C ALA A 196 -1.82 -6.03 -11.49
N MET A 197 -2.27 -4.96 -12.16
CA MET A 197 -3.39 -4.14 -11.69
C MET A 197 -4.68 -4.95 -11.57
N GLY A 198 -5.03 -5.75 -12.59
CA GLY A 198 -6.23 -6.59 -12.57
C GLY A 198 -6.22 -7.61 -11.43
N THR A 199 -5.06 -8.23 -11.14
CA THR A 199 -4.94 -9.14 -9.98
C THR A 199 -5.08 -8.42 -8.64
N LEU A 200 -4.51 -7.23 -8.52
CA LEU A 200 -4.59 -6.41 -7.31
C LEU A 200 -6.02 -5.90 -7.05
N GLU A 201 -6.72 -5.47 -8.10
CA GLU A 201 -8.12 -5.07 -8.04
C GLU A 201 -9.03 -6.24 -7.65
N ALA A 202 -8.82 -7.43 -8.23
CA ALA A 202 -9.58 -8.62 -7.86
C ALA A 202 -9.36 -9.01 -6.38
N SER A 203 -8.12 -8.89 -5.89
CA SER A 203 -7.80 -9.11 -4.47
C SER A 203 -8.47 -8.08 -3.55
N ALA A 204 -8.47 -6.80 -3.93
CA ALA A 204 -9.17 -5.74 -3.21
C ALA A 204 -10.68 -5.97 -3.17
N GLN A 205 -11.28 -6.40 -4.28
CA GLN A 205 -12.69 -6.78 -4.35
C GLN A 205 -12.99 -7.95 -3.42
N ASN A 206 -12.14 -8.98 -3.38
CA ASN A 206 -12.31 -10.10 -2.46
C ASN A 206 -12.27 -9.64 -0.99
N LEU A 207 -11.31 -8.78 -0.63
CA LEU A 207 -11.22 -8.20 0.71
C LEU A 207 -12.42 -7.32 1.05
N SER A 208 -13.03 -6.64 0.06
CA SER A 208 -14.26 -5.88 0.28
C SER A 208 -15.42 -6.77 0.76
N LEU A 209 -15.50 -8.02 0.28
CA LEU A 209 -16.49 -8.99 0.76
C LEU A 209 -16.24 -9.35 2.22
N HIS A 210 -14.98 -9.57 2.59
CA HIS A 210 -14.61 -9.83 3.98
C HIS A 210 -14.90 -8.65 4.91
N ALA A 211 -14.68 -7.41 4.45
CA ALA A 211 -15.02 -6.21 5.19
C ALA A 211 -16.54 -6.04 5.38
N ALA A 212 -17.32 -6.29 4.33
CA ALA A 212 -18.79 -6.25 4.39
C ALA A 212 -19.33 -7.27 5.40
N VAL A 213 -18.79 -8.48 5.38
CA VAL A 213 -19.13 -9.55 6.35
C VAL A 213 -18.88 -9.11 7.79
N LEU A 214 -17.72 -8.49 8.09
CA LEU A 214 -17.45 -7.96 9.43
C LEU A 214 -18.42 -6.83 9.82
N ALA A 215 -18.80 -5.96 8.88
CA ALA A 215 -19.76 -4.90 9.13
C ALA A 215 -21.16 -5.46 9.46
N VAL A 216 -21.63 -6.45 8.70
CA VAL A 216 -22.90 -7.15 8.96
C VAL A 216 -22.89 -7.81 10.33
N VAL A 217 -21.82 -8.53 10.68
CA VAL A 217 -21.69 -9.17 11.99
C VAL A 217 -21.69 -8.14 13.12
N ALA A 218 -20.99 -7.01 12.96
CA ALA A 218 -21.01 -5.93 13.95
C ALA A 218 -22.42 -5.37 14.16
N THR A 219 -23.21 -5.20 13.09
CA THR A 219 -24.61 -4.75 13.19
C THR A 219 -25.51 -5.80 13.85
N LEU A 220 -25.34 -7.08 13.52
CA LEU A 220 -26.13 -8.16 14.10
C LEU A 220 -25.87 -8.34 15.60
N ALA A 221 -24.63 -8.08 16.00
CA ALA A 221 -24.12 -8.42 17.32
C ALA A 221 -24.02 -7.20 18.27
N ASP A 222 -24.51 -6.03 17.85
CA ASP A 222 -24.38 -4.71 18.50
C ASP A 222 -24.78 -4.70 19.99
N ALA A 223 -25.76 -5.52 20.40
CA ALA A 223 -26.21 -5.64 21.78
C ALA A 223 -25.72 -6.90 22.52
N ALA A 224 -25.07 -7.84 21.83
CA ALA A 224 -24.77 -9.19 22.33
C ALA A 224 -23.26 -9.48 22.49
N VAL A 225 -22.40 -8.55 22.10
CA VAL A 225 -20.96 -8.73 22.02
C VAL A 225 -20.25 -8.09 23.20
N ASP A 226 -19.33 -8.83 23.82
CA ASP A 226 -18.45 -8.31 24.85
C ASP A 226 -17.44 -7.31 24.27
N ALA A 227 -16.94 -6.39 25.10
CA ALA A 227 -16.08 -5.29 24.64
C ALA A 227 -14.86 -5.77 23.83
N SER A 228 -14.27 -6.91 24.21
CA SER A 228 -13.07 -7.45 23.55
C SER A 228 -13.33 -7.85 22.09
N LEU A 229 -14.47 -8.49 21.83
CA LEU A 229 -14.87 -8.92 20.50
C LEU A 229 -15.33 -7.74 19.64
N ARG A 230 -15.95 -6.71 20.24
CA ARG A 230 -16.26 -5.45 19.54
C ARG A 230 -15.00 -4.75 19.07
N ASP A 231 -14.00 -4.63 19.93
CA ASP A 231 -12.71 -4.03 19.58
C ASP A 231 -12.01 -4.85 18.48
N ALA A 232 -12.03 -6.18 18.57
CA ALA A 232 -11.46 -7.05 17.54
C ALA A 232 -12.15 -6.87 16.17
N LEU A 233 -13.48 -6.75 16.12
CA LEU A 233 -14.23 -6.47 14.89
C LEU A 233 -13.81 -5.13 14.27
N ILE A 234 -13.70 -4.08 15.10
CA ILE A 234 -13.30 -2.74 14.64
C ILE A 234 -11.86 -2.76 14.11
N GLN A 235 -10.93 -3.34 14.87
CA GLN A 235 -9.52 -3.45 14.47
C GLN A 235 -9.39 -4.21 13.17
N ARG A 236 -10.05 -5.38 13.04
CA ARG A 236 -9.94 -6.21 11.85
C ARG A 236 -10.54 -5.55 10.62
N ARG A 237 -11.70 -4.90 10.77
CA ARG A 237 -12.32 -4.12 9.70
C ARG A 237 -11.41 -2.97 9.25
N THR A 238 -10.79 -2.27 10.21
CA THR A 238 -9.88 -1.16 9.92
C THR A 238 -8.68 -1.63 9.11
N LEU A 239 -8.06 -2.75 9.51
CA LEU A 239 -6.93 -3.34 8.80
C LEU A 239 -7.31 -3.71 7.35
N ILE A 240 -8.44 -4.42 7.15
CA ILE A 240 -8.91 -4.76 5.80
C ILE A 240 -9.18 -3.51 4.96
N GLN A 241 -9.80 -2.47 5.54
CA GLN A 241 -10.05 -1.21 4.85
C GLN A 241 -8.78 -0.43 4.51
N GLN A 242 -7.73 -0.54 5.32
CA GLN A 242 -6.43 0.05 5.00
C GLN A 242 -5.78 -0.68 3.82
N ALA A 243 -5.85 -2.01 3.81
CA ALA A 243 -5.28 -2.84 2.75
C ALA A 243 -5.97 -2.61 1.39
N ILE A 244 -7.31 -2.50 1.39
CA ILE A 244 -8.10 -2.11 0.21
C ILE A 244 -7.66 -0.73 -0.31
N ARG A 245 -7.59 0.28 0.57
CA ARG A 245 -7.17 1.64 0.18
C ARG A 245 -5.74 1.66 -0.37
N GLN A 246 -4.84 0.86 0.19
CA GLN A 246 -3.48 0.74 -0.32
C GLN A 246 -3.46 0.16 -1.74
N ALA A 247 -4.24 -0.88 -1.99
CA ALA A 247 -4.37 -1.45 -3.33
C ALA A 247 -4.94 -0.45 -4.34
N GLU A 248 -6.00 0.29 -3.98
CA GLU A 248 -6.58 1.34 -4.82
C GLU A 248 -5.55 2.43 -5.17
N LEU A 249 -4.77 2.89 -4.18
CA LEU A 249 -3.71 3.86 -4.41
C LEU A 249 -2.61 3.32 -5.33
N SER A 250 -2.20 2.06 -5.15
CA SER A 250 -1.20 1.42 -6.02
C SER A 250 -1.70 1.26 -7.45
N VAL A 251 -2.98 0.92 -7.65
CA VAL A 251 -3.62 0.88 -8.98
C VAL A 251 -3.59 2.27 -9.63
N LEU A 252 -3.96 3.32 -8.90
CA LEU A 252 -3.93 4.69 -9.42
C LEU A 252 -2.51 5.15 -9.80
N GLN A 253 -1.52 4.87 -8.95
CA GLN A 253 -0.12 5.19 -9.22
C GLN A 253 0.39 4.46 -10.46
N MET A 254 0.07 3.17 -10.60
CA MET A 254 0.47 2.41 -11.79
C MET A 254 -0.24 2.91 -13.05
N GLY A 255 -1.51 3.35 -12.93
CA GLY A 255 -2.24 4.00 -14.02
C GLY A 255 -1.54 5.27 -14.54
N GLN A 256 -0.98 6.09 -13.64
CA GLN A 256 -0.19 7.27 -14.04
C GLN A 256 1.09 6.87 -14.77
N VAL A 257 1.80 5.84 -14.31
CA VAL A 257 3.00 5.32 -14.97
C VAL A 257 2.68 4.80 -16.37
N ARG A 258 1.56 4.09 -16.54
CA ARG A 258 1.09 3.63 -17.86
C ARG A 258 0.80 4.79 -18.81
N GLN A 259 0.19 5.86 -18.32
CA GLN A 259 -0.10 7.04 -19.14
C GLN A 259 1.21 7.69 -19.62
N GLN A 260 2.19 7.86 -18.74
CA GLN A 260 3.51 8.38 -19.11
C GLN A 260 4.23 7.44 -20.10
N ALA A 261 4.15 6.12 -19.89
CA ALA A 261 4.72 5.14 -20.81
C ALA A 261 4.09 5.23 -22.21
N ALA A 262 2.77 5.39 -22.30
CA ALA A 262 2.05 5.56 -23.56
C ALA A 262 2.50 6.82 -24.32
N GLU A 263 2.66 7.94 -23.61
CA GLU A 263 3.19 9.18 -24.17
C GLU A 263 4.61 9.01 -24.72
N LEU A 264 5.49 8.36 -23.95
CA LEU A 264 6.86 8.07 -24.36
C LEU A 264 6.92 7.12 -25.57
N ILE A 265 6.06 6.11 -25.63
CA ILE A 265 5.93 5.24 -26.82
C ILE A 265 5.58 6.08 -28.06
N GLY A 266 4.64 7.03 -27.92
CA GLY A 266 4.27 7.94 -28.99
C GLY A 266 5.42 8.83 -29.44
N GLN A 267 6.14 9.45 -28.51
CA GLN A 267 7.28 10.32 -28.79
C GLN A 267 8.43 9.56 -29.46
N VAL A 268 8.81 8.39 -28.92
CA VAL A 268 9.85 7.53 -29.51
C VAL A 268 9.45 7.07 -30.91
N SER A 269 8.19 6.68 -31.11
CA SER A 269 7.70 6.28 -32.43
C SER A 269 7.78 7.43 -33.42
N SER A 270 7.32 8.63 -33.04
CA SER A 270 7.42 9.84 -33.86
C SER A 270 8.87 10.15 -34.25
N PHE A 271 9.81 10.04 -33.29
CA PHE A 271 11.23 10.25 -33.59
C PHE A 271 11.75 9.23 -34.62
N LEU A 272 11.46 7.94 -34.40
CA LEU A 272 11.94 6.87 -35.27
C LEU A 272 11.33 6.90 -36.69
N THR A 273 10.09 7.37 -36.85
CA THR A 273 9.39 7.33 -38.14
C THR A 273 9.37 8.66 -38.88
N VAL A 274 9.52 9.80 -38.19
CA VAL A 274 9.42 11.13 -38.77
C VAL A 274 10.76 11.86 -38.74
N THR A 275 11.31 12.10 -37.54
CA THR A 275 12.49 12.97 -37.42
C THR A 275 13.75 12.31 -37.96
N LEU A 276 13.99 11.04 -37.63
CA LEU A 276 15.20 10.33 -38.05
C LEU A 276 15.24 10.14 -39.58
N PRO A 277 14.18 9.68 -40.27
CA PRO A 277 14.17 9.64 -41.73
C PRO A 277 14.31 11.01 -42.40
N ALA A 278 13.70 12.07 -41.85
CA ALA A 278 13.84 13.43 -42.40
C ALA A 278 15.28 13.92 -42.35
N LEU A 279 16.01 13.61 -41.27
CA LEU A 279 17.43 13.93 -41.12
C LEU A 279 18.30 13.12 -42.07
N GLU A 280 18.04 11.82 -42.21
CA GLU A 280 18.75 10.96 -43.18
C GLU A 280 18.59 11.50 -44.62
N MET A 281 17.39 11.96 -45.00
CA MET A 281 17.14 12.57 -46.30
C MET A 281 17.85 13.93 -46.47
N ALA A 282 17.83 14.79 -45.45
CA ALA A 282 18.52 16.09 -45.49
C ALA A 282 20.04 15.91 -45.62
N GLN A 283 20.61 14.93 -44.92
CA GLN A 283 22.04 14.59 -45.03
C GLN A 283 22.40 14.02 -46.41
N ALA A 284 21.52 13.21 -47.00
CA ALA A 284 21.71 12.68 -48.36
C ALA A 284 21.64 13.78 -49.44
N GLN A 285 20.84 14.83 -49.24
CA GLN A 285 20.69 15.94 -50.19
C GLN A 285 21.80 17.01 -50.07
N GLY A 286 22.35 17.23 -48.86
CA GLY A 286 23.46 18.17 -48.63
C GLY A 286 24.86 17.61 -48.90
N GLY A 287 24.97 16.36 -49.35
CA GLY A 287 26.24 15.66 -49.63
C GLY A 287 26.69 15.66 -51.09
N ASN A 288 25.95 16.30 -52.00
CA ASN A 288 26.32 16.59 -53.39
C ASN A 288 26.73 18.06 -53.55
#